data_AF-X6PB67-F1
#
_entry.id   AF-X6PB67-F1
#
_cell.length_a   1.000
_cell.length_b   1.000
_cell.length_c   1.000
_cell.angle_alpha   90.00
_cell.angle_beta   90.00
_cell.angle_gamma   90.00
#
_symmetry.space_group_name_H-M   'P 1'
#
loop_
_entity.id
_entity.type
_entity.pdbx_description
1 polymer ?
#
loop_
_entity_poly.entity_id
_entity_poly.type
_entity_poly.pdbx_seq_one_letter_code
_entity_poly.pdbx_strand_id
1 'polypeptide(L)'
;IAECLNLDIAQYYLIKYPEKNDCFVTYNFMQDYIGCNLVHIYHFIKKDEEFNVANLLKIIEERTGRYAEMIKFIKLCLFDALIEPSITDYINEFIRLSYKAEVQEFLKTTNLEKINNLIEESFISRKRKQKMPFNILPKYDKIKAILVYLELKTTREFVGKLEYKNKKYSLSYDKRYLEFKKALPIGPELPLTKLYFESDELFPSFVDRIPSKHNPAYADYCAEFNIDVDEENQLILLATIGRKGPSSFIFEPEYNAFTAQDLKSFRQELGLTTRDFAECFGITQATIVRIENGHTSGSEVLKLLEIFYLFPYVAQYYIKKYANKLHYKTEERIMSKCYTNILTTDEYMFSQEAAKELKEVTWAKAILNDNKIKKALETDIQSDTYDIREAKAALFELRFAFAIHKAGLAAQYEYKAGQANSSIDFYAFNHDKQKKWLFELTSLSTSDAVKENTYQYGCFIKYLSSSYLDKNSPEVRDVIKAQNAIFGKICDKNGNLIKFPEPATNCYNIIVVDIRSFNSGISDTEDYKLIAWGNEQVDEAYRQYFVNKNGKSNGIKGVFNEDHPDPRSKYIQERIHAIVFIKEKRYFVGEMHNNNKSNDCRVELLHNPKLIKNGKEKGLWPLSRLY
;
A
#
# COMPACT_ATOMS: atom_id res chain seq x y z
N ILE A 1 16.60 12.46 13.23
CA ILE A 1 16.77 12.32 11.76
C ILE A 1 17.80 13.30 11.24
N ALA A 2 17.60 14.62 11.39
CA ALA A 2 18.58 15.66 11.00
C ALA A 2 20.02 15.39 11.51
N GLU A 3 20.19 15.02 12.78
CA GLU A 3 21.49 14.59 13.34
C GLU A 3 22.12 13.40 12.61
N CYS A 4 21.32 12.43 12.13
CA CYS A 4 21.85 11.30 11.37
C CYS A 4 22.35 11.67 9.99
N LEU A 5 21.96 12.85 9.50
CA LEU A 5 22.43 13.44 8.26
C LEU A 5 23.52 14.50 8.50
N ASN A 6 24.07 14.55 9.73
CA ASN A 6 25.06 15.53 10.17
C ASN A 6 24.61 16.99 9.95
N LEU A 7 23.31 17.27 10.09
CA LEU A 7 22.82 18.64 10.14
C LEU A 7 23.01 19.21 11.54
N ASP A 8 23.52 20.43 11.58
CA ASP A 8 23.67 21.19 12.82
C ASP A 8 22.29 21.69 13.27
N ILE A 9 21.81 21.12 14.37
CA ILE A 9 20.52 21.45 14.98
C ILE A 9 20.72 21.74 16.46
N ALA A 10 19.86 22.59 17.02
CA ALA A 10 19.85 22.85 18.45
C ALA A 10 19.65 21.54 19.22
N GLN A 11 20.44 21.32 20.25
CA GLN A 11 20.26 20.16 21.13
C GLN A 11 18.84 20.15 21.67
N TYR A 12 18.19 19.00 21.63
CA TYR A 12 16.78 18.88 21.97
C TYR A 12 16.53 17.68 22.87
N TYR A 13 15.46 17.78 23.66
CA TYR A 13 15.03 16.74 24.56
C TYR A 13 13.51 16.62 24.50
N LEU A 14 13.00 15.40 24.58
CA LEU A 14 11.61 15.17 24.91
C LEU A 14 11.51 14.99 26.43
N ILE A 15 10.78 15.88 27.09
CA ILE A 15 10.56 15.84 28.54
C ILE A 15 9.06 15.82 28.84
N LYS A 16 8.68 15.50 30.08
CA LYS A 16 7.30 15.70 30.55
C LYS A 16 7.20 17.01 31.33
N TYR A 17 6.45 17.99 30.83
CA TYR A 17 6.32 19.29 31.49
C TYR A 17 4.96 19.99 31.27
N PRO A 18 4.16 20.23 32.33
CA PRO A 18 4.20 19.55 33.64
C PRO A 18 3.99 18.03 33.49
N GLU A 19 4.06 17.25 34.57
CA GLU A 19 4.16 15.76 34.63
C GLU A 19 3.31 14.91 33.65
N LYS A 20 2.31 15.49 32.99
CA LYS A 20 1.39 14.83 32.06
C LYS A 20 1.56 15.19 30.58
N ASN A 21 2.32 16.22 30.23
CA ASN A 21 2.43 16.70 28.85
C ASN A 21 3.80 16.39 28.26
N ASP A 22 3.83 15.70 27.13
CA ASP A 22 5.07 15.53 26.37
C ASP A 22 5.44 16.88 25.73
N CYS A 23 6.60 17.41 26.11
CA CYS A 23 7.16 18.66 25.63
C CYS A 23 8.48 18.43 24.92
N PHE A 24 8.59 18.95 23.71
CA PHE A 24 9.86 19.04 23.01
C PHE A 24 10.54 20.35 23.43
N VAL A 25 11.66 20.23 24.14
CA VAL A 25 12.45 21.39 24.55
C VAL A 25 13.74 21.42 23.76
N THR A 26 14.19 22.63 23.42
CA THR A 26 15.46 22.86 22.74
C THR A 26 16.35 23.66 23.67
N TYR A 27 17.64 23.32 23.69
CA TYR A 27 18.64 24.12 24.36
C TYR A 27 18.71 25.47 23.65
N ASN A 28 18.77 26.56 24.43
CA ASN A 28 18.91 27.88 23.85
C ASN A 28 20.25 27.96 23.10
N PHE A 29 20.18 28.03 21.78
CA PHE A 29 21.33 28.07 20.89
C PHE A 29 21.77 29.51 20.56
N MET A 30 21.11 30.51 21.13
CA MET A 30 21.62 31.88 21.11
C MET A 30 22.85 31.98 22.01
N GLN A 31 23.84 32.75 21.58
CA GLN A 31 25.07 32.94 22.34
C GLN A 31 24.76 33.73 23.62
N ASP A 32 25.35 33.32 24.74
CA ASP A 32 25.09 33.88 26.07
C ASP A 32 25.91 35.17 26.30
N TYR A 33 25.66 36.18 25.46
CA TYR A 33 26.18 37.54 25.67
C TYR A 33 25.11 38.60 25.41
N ILE A 34 25.26 39.73 26.10
CA ILE A 34 24.32 40.85 26.05
C ILE A 34 24.28 41.40 24.62
N GLY A 35 23.10 41.34 24.00
CA GLY A 35 22.85 41.84 22.64
C GLY A 35 22.88 40.78 21.54
N CYS A 36 23.12 39.50 21.84
CA CYS A 36 22.91 38.42 20.88
C CYS A 36 21.44 38.39 20.43
N ASN A 37 21.20 38.35 19.12
CA ASN A 37 19.88 38.22 18.53
C ASN A 37 19.84 37.10 17.48
N LEU A 38 18.67 36.50 17.31
CA LEU A 38 18.38 35.61 16.19
C LEU A 38 17.80 36.45 15.05
N VAL A 39 18.54 36.59 13.95
CA VAL A 39 18.06 37.28 12.75
C VAL A 39 17.65 36.26 11.71
N HIS A 40 16.35 36.18 11.44
CA HIS A 40 15.84 35.25 10.44
C HIS A 40 16.11 35.76 9.02
N ILE A 41 16.40 34.84 8.09
CA ILE A 41 16.73 35.15 6.70
C ILE A 41 15.67 35.98 5.95
N TYR A 42 14.39 35.93 6.37
CA TYR A 42 13.30 36.67 5.72
C TYR A 42 13.49 38.19 5.81
N HIS A 43 14.21 38.69 6.82
CA HIS A 43 14.49 40.12 6.98
C HIS A 43 15.40 40.68 5.87
N PHE A 44 16.07 39.81 5.11
CA PHE A 44 16.96 40.20 4.03
C PHE A 44 16.31 40.13 2.65
N ILE A 45 15.07 39.63 2.56
CA ILE A 45 14.30 39.55 1.31
C ILE A 45 13.65 40.90 1.07
N LYS A 46 13.91 41.53 -0.09
CA LYS A 46 13.26 42.80 -0.43
C LYS A 46 11.79 42.57 -0.81
N LYS A 47 10.97 43.62 -0.66
CA LYS A 47 9.51 43.57 -0.87
C LYS A 47 9.10 43.07 -2.28
N ASP A 48 9.98 43.21 -3.26
CA ASP A 48 9.75 42.85 -4.66
C ASP A 48 10.56 41.61 -5.11
N GLU A 49 11.29 40.95 -4.20
CA GLU A 49 12.07 39.75 -4.51
C GLU A 49 11.25 38.48 -4.25
N GLU A 50 11.35 37.51 -5.17
CA GLU A 50 10.66 36.23 -5.04
C GLU A 50 11.24 35.37 -3.91
N PHE A 51 10.36 34.66 -3.19
CA PHE A 51 10.74 33.69 -2.18
C PHE A 51 11.09 32.34 -2.83
N ASN A 52 12.32 32.20 -3.33
CA ASN A 52 12.82 30.98 -3.95
C ASN A 52 14.26 30.67 -3.51
N VAL A 53 14.70 29.42 -3.68
CA VAL A 53 16.02 28.96 -3.19
C VAL A 53 17.20 29.67 -3.86
N ALA A 54 17.05 30.12 -5.11
CA ALA A 54 18.08 30.87 -5.82
C ALA A 54 18.33 32.23 -5.15
N ASN A 55 17.26 32.96 -4.82
CA ASN A 55 17.33 34.24 -4.12
C ASN A 55 17.83 34.07 -2.68
N LEU A 56 17.38 33.03 -1.98
CA LEU A 56 17.85 32.76 -0.62
C LEU A 56 19.35 32.40 -0.58
N LEU A 57 19.83 31.60 -1.55
CA LEU A 57 21.26 31.31 -1.68
C LEU A 57 22.08 32.58 -1.95
N LYS A 58 21.60 33.44 -2.85
CA LYS A 58 22.23 34.73 -3.13
C LYS A 58 22.28 35.62 -1.88
N ILE A 59 21.19 35.69 -1.12
CA ILE A 59 21.15 36.43 0.15
C ILE A 59 22.16 35.86 1.15
N ILE A 60 22.27 34.54 1.27
CA ILE A 60 23.25 33.88 2.17
C ILE A 60 24.68 34.20 1.72
N GLU A 61 24.96 34.11 0.42
CA GLU A 61 26.25 34.45 -0.16
C GLU A 61 26.63 35.91 0.14
N GLU A 62 25.73 36.85 -0.13
CA GLU A 62 25.94 38.29 0.09
C GLU A 62 26.12 38.64 1.58
N ARG A 63 25.40 37.97 2.48
CA ARG A 63 25.43 38.27 3.92
C ARG A 63 26.57 37.60 4.67
N THR A 64 26.93 36.39 4.27
CA THR A 64 27.92 35.58 5.00
C THR A 64 29.28 35.54 4.31
N GLY A 65 29.31 35.66 2.98
CA GLY A 65 30.52 35.45 2.17
C GLY A 65 31.09 34.03 2.28
N ARG A 66 30.33 33.07 2.82
CA ARG A 66 30.82 31.74 3.19
C ARG A 66 30.08 30.66 2.43
N TYR A 67 30.79 29.97 1.56
CA TYR A 67 30.29 28.81 0.83
C TYR A 67 29.73 27.72 1.76
N ALA A 68 30.36 27.51 2.91
CA ALA A 68 29.90 26.54 3.91
C ALA A 68 28.46 26.81 4.40
N GLU A 69 28.04 28.07 4.53
CA GLU A 69 26.67 28.44 4.93
C GLU A 69 25.66 28.18 3.82
N MET A 70 26.07 28.35 2.56
CA MET A 70 25.26 28.00 1.40
C MET A 70 25.05 26.48 1.32
N ILE A 71 26.10 25.69 1.56
CA ILE A 71 26.00 24.23 1.61
C ILE A 71 25.13 23.77 2.77
N LYS A 72 25.24 24.41 3.94
CA LYS A 72 24.37 24.14 5.08
C LYS A 72 22.90 24.37 4.73
N PHE A 73 22.58 25.47 4.04
CA PHE A 73 21.24 25.76 3.56
C PHE A 73 20.73 24.74 2.53
N ILE A 74 21.57 24.34 1.57
CA ILE A 74 21.22 23.30 0.58
C ILE A 74 20.89 21.98 1.27
N LYS A 75 21.75 21.53 2.19
CA LYS A 75 21.52 20.30 2.96
C LYS A 75 20.24 20.39 3.81
N LEU A 76 19.92 21.58 4.35
CA LEU A 76 18.67 21.83 5.08
C LEU A 76 17.44 21.70 4.18
N CYS A 77 17.45 22.33 2.99
CA CYS A 77 16.34 22.22 2.03
C CYS A 77 16.14 20.80 1.52
N LEU A 78 17.23 20.07 1.23
CA LEU A 78 17.17 18.68 0.81
C LEU A 78 16.63 17.77 1.92
N PHE A 79 16.95 18.06 3.17
CA PHE A 79 16.40 17.38 4.34
C PHE A 79 14.91 17.67 4.55
N ASP A 80 14.49 18.93 4.44
CA ASP A 80 13.08 19.29 4.54
C ASP A 80 12.28 18.56 3.46
N ALA A 81 12.82 18.53 2.25
CA ALA A 81 12.20 17.85 1.13
C ALA A 81 12.30 16.31 1.20
N LEU A 82 13.18 15.75 2.05
CA LEU A 82 13.20 14.32 2.38
C LEU A 82 12.03 13.93 3.31
N ILE A 83 11.56 14.87 4.13
CA ILE A 83 10.46 14.66 5.08
C ILE A 83 9.11 15.06 4.48
N GLU A 84 9.12 15.93 3.47
CA GLU A 84 7.94 16.36 2.70
C GLU A 84 7.86 15.70 1.30
N PRO A 85 6.68 15.63 0.66
CA PRO A 85 6.49 14.84 -0.57
C PRO A 85 7.11 15.41 -1.86
N SER A 86 8.06 16.37 -1.82
CA SER A 86 8.56 17.06 -3.01
C SER A 86 10.08 17.25 -3.09
N ILE A 87 10.87 16.20 -2.78
CA ILE A 87 12.34 16.24 -2.93
C ILE A 87 12.83 16.55 -4.35
N THR A 88 12.08 16.13 -5.36
CA THR A 88 12.47 16.23 -6.77
C THR A 88 12.62 17.68 -7.24
N ASP A 89 11.79 18.60 -6.76
CA ASP A 89 11.83 20.01 -7.18
C ASP A 89 13.08 20.71 -6.63
N TYR A 90 13.43 20.45 -5.37
CA TYR A 90 14.67 20.96 -4.77
C TYR A 90 15.92 20.36 -5.41
N ILE A 91 15.93 19.05 -5.70
CA ILE A 91 17.05 18.39 -6.39
C ILE A 91 17.29 19.04 -7.76
N ASN A 92 16.23 19.18 -8.56
CA ASN A 92 16.33 19.75 -9.91
C ASN A 92 16.81 21.19 -9.86
N GLU A 93 16.29 21.98 -8.91
CA GLU A 93 16.63 23.38 -8.78
C GLU A 93 18.07 23.58 -8.29
N PHE A 94 18.56 22.80 -7.32
CA PHE A 94 19.96 22.89 -6.89
C PHE A 94 20.94 22.37 -7.95
N ILE A 95 20.56 21.35 -8.73
CA ILE A 95 21.35 20.94 -9.90
C ILE A 95 21.42 22.07 -10.94
N ARG A 96 20.30 22.74 -11.22
CA ARG A 96 20.24 23.91 -12.12
C ARG A 96 21.12 25.05 -11.63
N LEU A 97 21.21 25.24 -10.32
CA LEU A 97 22.06 26.23 -9.65
C LEU A 97 23.52 25.78 -9.49
N SER A 98 23.94 24.68 -10.14
CA SER A 98 25.30 24.13 -10.13
C SER A 98 25.77 23.47 -8.82
N TYR A 99 24.84 23.03 -7.96
CA TYR A 99 25.13 22.31 -6.70
C TYR A 99 24.94 20.79 -6.79
N LYS A 100 25.22 20.20 -7.97
CA LYS A 100 25.02 18.76 -8.22
C LYS A 100 25.87 17.90 -7.27
N ALA A 101 27.10 18.33 -6.96
CA ALA A 101 28.01 17.55 -6.12
C ALA A 101 27.49 17.44 -4.68
N GLU A 102 26.93 18.53 -4.15
CA GLU A 102 26.42 18.62 -2.79
C GLU A 102 25.10 17.86 -2.64
N VAL A 103 24.26 17.89 -3.66
CA VAL A 103 23.05 17.04 -3.74
C VAL A 103 23.46 15.57 -3.73
N GLN A 104 24.44 15.17 -4.54
CA GLN A 104 24.91 13.78 -4.59
C GLN A 104 25.55 13.33 -3.28
N GLU A 105 26.34 14.20 -2.65
CA GLU A 105 26.93 13.94 -1.33
C GLU A 105 25.84 13.74 -0.29
N PHE A 106 24.84 14.63 -0.24
CA PHE A 106 23.71 14.51 0.68
C PHE A 106 22.96 13.18 0.51
N LEU A 107 22.61 12.82 -0.73
CA LEU A 107 21.93 11.56 -1.03
C LEU A 107 22.78 10.34 -0.63
N LYS A 108 24.08 10.38 -0.89
CA LYS A 108 25.01 9.31 -0.50
C LYS A 108 25.12 9.15 1.03
N THR A 109 25.06 10.25 1.76
CA THR A 109 25.10 10.22 3.24
C THR A 109 23.76 9.86 3.88
N THR A 110 22.68 9.81 3.08
CA THR A 110 21.34 9.48 3.58
C THR A 110 21.23 7.97 3.80
N ASN A 111 21.36 7.54 5.05
CA ASN A 111 21.15 6.14 5.43
C ASN A 111 19.66 5.93 5.75
N LEU A 112 18.89 5.50 4.73
CA LEU A 112 17.45 5.26 4.85
C LEU A 112 17.11 4.19 5.89
N GLU A 113 17.94 3.15 6.03
CA GLU A 113 17.77 2.10 7.03
C GLU A 113 17.85 2.68 8.45
N LYS A 114 18.87 3.49 8.74
CA LYS A 114 19.04 4.18 10.03
C LYS A 114 17.89 5.15 10.31
N ILE A 115 17.40 5.85 9.29
CA ILE A 115 16.25 6.76 9.42
C ILE A 115 14.97 5.98 9.73
N ASN A 116 14.74 4.87 9.03
CA ASN A 116 13.60 4.00 9.27
C ASN A 116 13.65 3.38 10.67
N ASN A 117 14.81 2.94 11.13
CA ASN A 117 15.00 2.43 12.48
C ASN A 117 14.70 3.51 13.53
N LEU A 118 15.16 4.76 13.35
CA LEU A 118 14.81 5.87 14.24
C LEU A 118 13.30 6.17 14.27
N ILE A 119 12.63 6.10 13.12
CA ILE A 119 11.17 6.29 13.04
C ILE A 119 10.46 5.16 13.79
N GLU A 120 10.87 3.92 13.58
CA GLU A 120 10.30 2.74 14.23
C GLU A 120 10.55 2.72 15.74
N GLU A 121 11.69 3.22 16.21
CA GLU A 121 12.01 3.33 17.64
C GLU A 121 11.39 4.57 18.31
N SER A 122 10.93 5.56 17.54
CA SER A 122 10.38 6.80 18.10
C SER A 122 9.03 6.61 18.81
N PHE A 123 8.72 7.57 19.69
CA PHE A 123 7.46 7.69 20.44
C PHE A 123 6.26 8.16 19.58
N ILE A 124 6.47 8.45 18.29
CA ILE A 124 5.38 8.90 17.43
C ILE A 124 4.38 7.77 17.18
N SER A 125 3.11 8.10 17.01
CA SER A 125 2.09 7.09 16.81
C SER A 125 2.35 6.31 15.52
N ARG A 126 2.03 5.01 15.53
CA ARG A 126 2.17 4.11 14.37
C ARG A 126 1.50 4.67 13.11
N LYS A 127 0.36 5.37 13.25
CA LYS A 127 -0.33 6.07 12.16
C LYS A 127 0.50 7.20 11.52
N ARG A 128 1.41 7.84 12.26
CA ARG A 128 2.34 8.85 11.74
C ARG A 128 3.57 8.20 11.09
N LYS A 129 4.07 7.07 11.63
CA LYS A 129 5.14 6.27 11.01
C LYS A 129 4.77 5.83 9.59
N GLN A 130 3.56 5.30 9.42
CA GLN A 130 2.99 4.86 8.14
C GLN A 130 2.76 5.97 7.10
N LYS A 131 2.87 7.24 7.48
CA LYS A 131 2.66 8.40 6.60
C LYS A 131 3.96 9.11 6.22
N MET A 132 5.12 8.65 6.71
CA MET A 132 6.39 9.22 6.30
C MET A 132 6.79 8.69 4.91
N PRO A 133 7.22 9.57 3.98
CA PRO A 133 7.11 9.38 2.53
C PRO A 133 8.20 8.51 1.86
N PHE A 134 8.68 7.42 2.47
CA PHE A 134 9.83 6.68 1.94
C PHE A 134 9.51 5.61 0.87
N ASN A 135 8.30 5.56 0.30
CA ASN A 135 7.97 4.68 -0.83
C ASN A 135 7.59 5.50 -2.08
N ILE A 136 8.59 5.90 -2.87
CA ILE A 136 8.42 6.54 -4.19
C ILE A 136 9.22 5.72 -5.20
N LEU A 137 8.57 4.86 -6.00
CA LEU A 137 9.24 4.23 -7.16
C LEU A 137 8.36 4.32 -8.43
N PRO A 138 8.94 4.68 -9.60
CA PRO A 138 8.22 4.89 -10.86
C PRO A 138 7.81 3.58 -11.55
N LYS A 139 6.79 3.66 -12.41
CA LYS A 139 6.36 2.55 -13.29
C LYS A 139 7.16 2.55 -14.60
N TYR A 140 7.81 1.44 -14.96
CA TYR A 140 8.70 1.30 -16.13
C TYR A 140 8.05 0.65 -17.36
N ASP A 141 6.78 0.27 -17.27
CA ASP A 141 5.97 -0.37 -18.32
C ASP A 141 5.70 0.53 -19.55
N LYS A 142 6.02 1.83 -19.46
CA LYS A 142 5.75 2.83 -20.53
C LYS A 142 6.99 3.34 -21.26
N ILE A 143 8.14 2.69 -21.12
CA ILE A 143 9.37 3.08 -21.83
C ILE A 143 9.20 2.83 -23.33
N LYS A 144 9.22 3.92 -24.11
CA LYS A 144 9.13 3.91 -25.57
C LYS A 144 10.49 3.74 -26.23
N ALA A 145 11.49 4.38 -25.64
CA ALA A 145 12.83 4.45 -26.19
C ALA A 145 13.86 4.70 -25.08
N ILE A 146 15.12 4.57 -25.44
CA ILE A 146 16.26 4.92 -24.60
C ILE A 146 16.99 6.09 -25.24
N LEU A 147 17.08 7.18 -24.50
CA LEU A 147 17.92 8.32 -24.80
C LEU A 147 19.34 8.00 -24.35
N VAL A 148 20.28 8.07 -25.27
CA VAL A 148 21.69 7.79 -25.02
C VAL A 148 22.42 9.11 -24.87
N TYR A 149 23.23 9.21 -23.82
CA TYR A 149 24.05 10.39 -23.55
C TYR A 149 25.50 10.00 -23.29
N LEU A 150 26.43 10.87 -23.68
CA LEU A 150 27.84 10.78 -23.32
C LEU A 150 28.11 11.76 -22.17
N GLU A 151 28.39 11.25 -20.97
CA GLU A 151 28.79 12.00 -19.79
C GLU A 151 30.31 12.20 -19.78
N LEU A 152 30.74 13.41 -20.11
CA LEU A 152 32.10 13.89 -19.95
C LEU A 152 32.24 14.55 -18.57
N LYS A 153 33.49 14.83 -18.13
CA LYS A 153 33.78 15.41 -16.80
C LYS A 153 32.94 16.65 -16.45
N THR A 154 32.57 17.46 -17.43
CA THR A 154 31.87 18.75 -17.23
C THR A 154 30.64 18.93 -18.11
N THR A 155 30.35 18.02 -19.04
CA THR A 155 29.23 18.15 -19.98
C THR A 155 28.57 16.82 -20.24
N ARG A 156 27.31 16.86 -20.64
CA ARG A 156 26.55 15.69 -21.06
C ARG A 156 26.01 15.97 -22.44
N GLU A 157 26.48 15.21 -23.42
CA GLU A 157 26.05 15.37 -24.81
C GLU A 157 25.01 14.32 -25.15
N PHE A 158 23.93 14.75 -25.81
CA PHE A 158 22.94 13.81 -26.33
C PHE A 158 23.52 13.08 -27.54
N VAL A 159 23.65 11.77 -27.42
CA VAL A 159 24.29 10.91 -28.43
C VAL A 159 23.29 10.52 -29.49
N GLY A 160 22.10 10.10 -29.06
CA GLY A 160 21.12 9.51 -29.95
C GLY A 160 20.02 8.78 -29.20
N LYS A 161 19.19 8.08 -29.96
CA LYS A 161 17.99 7.44 -29.47
C LYS A 161 17.90 6.00 -29.97
N LEU A 162 17.74 5.06 -29.05
CA LEU A 162 17.49 3.65 -29.30
C LEU A 162 15.99 3.37 -29.10
N GLU A 163 15.34 2.81 -30.11
CA GLU A 163 13.92 2.45 -30.07
C GLU A 163 13.74 0.97 -30.42
N TYR A 164 12.70 0.32 -29.90
CA TYR A 164 12.26 -0.99 -30.40
C TYR A 164 10.95 -0.82 -31.17
N LYS A 165 10.99 -0.92 -32.50
CA LYS A 165 9.84 -0.71 -33.40
C LYS A 165 9.86 -1.73 -34.52
N ASN A 166 8.68 -2.18 -34.97
CA ASN A 166 8.54 -3.16 -36.05
C ASN A 166 9.36 -4.46 -35.83
N LYS A 167 9.47 -4.90 -34.57
CA LYS A 167 10.27 -6.06 -34.12
C LYS A 167 11.79 -5.91 -34.36
N LYS A 168 12.28 -4.66 -34.44
CA LYS A 168 13.70 -4.34 -34.59
C LYS A 168 14.14 -3.27 -33.60
N TYR A 169 15.38 -3.38 -33.15
CA TYR A 169 16.07 -2.32 -32.44
C TYR A 169 16.64 -1.33 -33.46
N SER A 170 16.27 -0.06 -33.32
CA SER A 170 16.72 1.03 -34.18
C SER A 170 17.45 2.06 -33.34
N LEU A 171 18.75 2.25 -33.60
CA LEU A 171 19.53 3.34 -33.05
C LEU A 171 19.64 4.47 -34.09
N SER A 172 19.38 5.70 -33.64
CA SER A 172 19.61 6.92 -34.40
C SER A 172 20.57 7.84 -33.65
N TYR A 173 21.69 8.21 -34.24
CA TYR A 173 22.57 9.25 -33.68
C TYR A 173 21.93 10.65 -33.86
N ASP A 174 22.17 11.56 -32.93
CA ASP A 174 21.86 12.98 -33.12
C ASP A 174 22.87 13.58 -34.11
N LYS A 175 22.39 14.36 -35.08
CA LYS A 175 23.26 14.96 -36.12
C LYS A 175 24.35 15.84 -35.51
N ARG A 176 24.03 16.59 -34.45
CA ARG A 176 24.99 17.46 -33.74
C ARG A 176 26.03 16.62 -33.00
N TYR A 177 25.66 15.41 -32.58
CA TYR A 177 26.61 14.49 -31.98
C TYR A 177 27.62 13.94 -32.99
N LEU A 178 27.22 13.68 -34.24
CA LEU A 178 28.16 13.28 -35.28
C LEU A 178 29.18 14.38 -35.62
N GLU A 179 28.79 15.64 -35.46
CA GLU A 179 29.65 16.82 -35.65
C GLU A 179 30.44 17.20 -34.39
N PHE A 180 30.15 16.53 -33.26
CA PHE A 180 30.79 16.84 -31.99
C PHE A 180 32.24 16.34 -31.97
N LYS A 181 33.18 17.26 -31.74
CA LYS A 181 34.64 16.97 -31.82
C LYS A 181 35.13 15.85 -30.89
N LYS A 182 34.42 15.57 -29.80
CA LYS A 182 34.76 14.51 -28.83
C LYS A 182 33.75 13.35 -28.89
N ALA A 183 33.02 13.22 -29.99
CA ALA A 183 32.08 12.12 -30.17
C ALA A 183 32.82 10.79 -30.10
N LEU A 184 32.23 9.85 -29.38
CA LEU A 184 32.70 8.48 -29.28
C LEU A 184 31.61 7.58 -29.89
N PRO A 185 31.96 6.58 -30.70
CA PRO A 185 30.99 5.56 -31.07
C PRO A 185 30.55 4.82 -29.80
N ILE A 186 29.26 4.47 -29.72
CA ILE A 186 28.73 3.67 -28.62
C ILE A 186 29.42 2.30 -28.56
N GLY A 187 29.78 1.77 -29.73
CA GLY A 187 30.44 0.49 -29.92
C GLY A 187 31.09 0.36 -31.30
N PRO A 188 31.97 -0.65 -31.51
CA PRO A 188 32.60 -0.90 -32.80
C PRO A 188 31.59 -1.20 -33.93
N GLU A 189 30.43 -1.77 -33.59
CA GLU A 189 29.33 -2.07 -34.49
C GLU A 189 28.43 -0.86 -34.80
N LEU A 190 28.65 0.26 -34.10
CA LEU A 190 27.87 1.50 -34.22
C LEU A 190 28.78 2.70 -34.55
N PRO A 191 29.51 2.69 -35.68
CA PRO A 191 30.43 3.76 -36.04
C PRO A 191 29.72 5.10 -36.26
N LEU A 192 30.42 6.20 -36.00
CA LEU A 192 29.90 7.57 -36.21
C LEU A 192 29.75 7.95 -37.71
N THR A 193 30.03 7.04 -38.63
CA THR A 193 29.92 7.26 -40.08
C THR A 193 28.49 7.13 -40.61
N LYS A 194 27.56 6.61 -39.81
CA LYS A 194 26.17 6.40 -40.20
C LYS A 194 25.22 6.94 -39.14
N LEU A 195 24.12 7.54 -39.58
CA LEU A 195 23.14 8.14 -38.68
C LEU A 195 22.17 7.10 -38.07
N TYR A 196 21.91 5.99 -38.77
CA TYR A 196 20.88 5.01 -38.41
C TYR A 196 21.38 3.57 -38.48
N PHE A 197 21.03 2.78 -37.47
CA PHE A 197 21.33 1.36 -37.36
C PHE A 197 20.07 0.60 -36.98
N GLU A 198 19.87 -0.57 -37.60
CA GLU A 198 18.76 -1.46 -37.27
C GLU A 198 19.30 -2.87 -37.07
N SER A 199 18.70 -3.60 -36.14
CA SER A 199 19.03 -5.00 -35.84
C SER A 199 17.80 -5.70 -35.29
N ASP A 200 17.69 -7.01 -35.52
CA ASP A 200 16.59 -7.82 -34.95
C ASP A 200 16.85 -8.11 -33.46
N GLU A 201 18.11 -8.12 -33.04
CA GLU A 201 18.56 -8.22 -31.65
C GLU A 201 19.14 -6.89 -31.15
N LEU A 202 19.14 -6.65 -29.84
CA LEU A 202 19.78 -5.48 -29.26
C LEU A 202 21.29 -5.51 -29.53
N PHE A 203 21.86 -4.36 -29.90
CA PHE A 203 23.28 -4.33 -30.28
C PHE A 203 24.17 -4.72 -29.09
N PRO A 204 25.27 -5.48 -29.33
CA PRO A 204 26.17 -5.97 -28.29
C PRO A 204 26.60 -4.91 -27.27
N SER A 205 26.92 -3.69 -27.72
CA SER A 205 27.38 -2.62 -26.82
C SER A 205 26.32 -2.10 -25.84
N PHE A 206 25.03 -2.39 -26.09
CA PHE A 206 23.95 -2.18 -25.14
C PHE A 206 23.69 -3.43 -24.29
N VAL A 207 23.77 -4.64 -24.87
CA VAL A 207 23.61 -5.90 -24.12
C VAL A 207 24.66 -6.00 -23.01
N ASP A 208 25.91 -5.64 -23.30
CA ASP A 208 27.03 -5.61 -22.34
C ASP A 208 26.80 -4.67 -21.14
N ARG A 209 25.76 -3.82 -21.20
CA ARG A 209 25.38 -2.91 -20.11
C ARG A 209 24.44 -3.56 -19.12
N ILE A 210 23.71 -4.57 -19.53
CA ILE A 210 22.76 -5.27 -18.68
C ILE A 210 23.55 -6.31 -17.87
N PRO A 211 23.58 -6.23 -16.53
CA PRO A 211 24.24 -7.25 -15.71
C PRO A 211 23.66 -8.64 -15.99
N SER A 212 24.52 -9.67 -16.00
CA SER A 212 24.04 -11.05 -16.17
C SER A 212 23.12 -11.47 -15.03
N LYS A 213 22.05 -12.21 -15.33
CA LYS A 213 21.18 -12.83 -14.30
C LYS A 213 21.94 -13.79 -13.37
N HIS A 214 23.11 -14.29 -13.77
CA HIS A 214 23.99 -15.10 -12.92
C HIS A 214 24.85 -14.28 -11.95
N ASN A 215 24.83 -12.94 -12.04
CA ASN A 215 25.51 -12.08 -11.09
C ASN A 215 24.82 -12.21 -9.71
N PRO A 216 25.55 -12.54 -8.62
CA PRO A 216 24.97 -12.65 -7.29
C PRO A 216 24.22 -11.40 -6.81
N ALA A 217 24.61 -10.21 -7.28
CA ALA A 217 23.98 -8.94 -6.94
C ALA A 217 22.82 -8.55 -7.88
N TYR A 218 22.48 -9.38 -8.88
CA TYR A 218 21.43 -9.07 -9.85
C TYR A 218 20.07 -8.83 -9.17
N ALA A 219 19.70 -9.69 -8.21
CA ALA A 219 18.46 -9.55 -7.45
C ALA A 219 18.42 -8.23 -6.66
N ASP A 220 19.56 -7.80 -6.11
CA ASP A 220 19.67 -6.54 -5.38
C ASP A 220 19.52 -5.34 -6.32
N TYR A 221 20.11 -5.39 -7.52
CA TYR A 221 19.91 -4.37 -8.55
C TYR A 221 18.45 -4.28 -9.00
N CYS A 222 17.78 -5.42 -9.22
CA CYS A 222 16.36 -5.45 -9.55
C CYS A 222 15.50 -4.87 -8.41
N ALA A 223 15.82 -5.18 -7.16
CA ALA A 223 15.12 -4.66 -5.98
C ALA A 223 15.32 -3.14 -5.82
N GLU A 224 16.53 -2.62 -6.05
CA GLU A 224 16.85 -1.18 -6.01
C GLU A 224 15.95 -0.37 -6.97
N PHE A 225 15.71 -0.90 -8.16
CA PHE A 225 14.86 -0.25 -9.16
C PHE A 225 13.41 -0.76 -9.17
N ASN A 226 13.04 -1.68 -8.28
CA ASN A 226 11.71 -2.31 -8.22
C ASN A 226 11.22 -2.84 -9.58
N ILE A 227 12.10 -3.58 -10.26
CA ILE A 227 11.79 -4.35 -11.46
C ILE A 227 11.88 -5.84 -11.15
N ASP A 228 11.15 -6.67 -11.89
CA ASP A 228 11.16 -8.12 -11.69
C ASP A 228 12.56 -8.70 -11.97
N VAL A 229 12.99 -9.68 -11.17
CA VAL A 229 14.22 -10.44 -11.43
C VAL A 229 14.12 -11.23 -12.74
N ASP A 230 12.90 -11.56 -13.14
CA ASP A 230 12.61 -12.27 -14.37
C ASP A 230 12.37 -11.32 -15.55
N GLU A 231 12.44 -9.99 -15.38
CA GLU A 231 12.25 -9.01 -16.46
C GLU A 231 13.08 -9.37 -17.71
N GLU A 232 12.42 -9.34 -18.87
CA GLU A 232 12.98 -9.72 -20.16
C GLU A 232 13.05 -8.53 -21.12
N ASN A 233 12.32 -7.45 -20.84
CA ASN A 233 12.31 -6.25 -21.66
C ASN A 233 13.65 -5.53 -21.54
N GLN A 234 14.47 -5.70 -22.56
CA GLN A 234 15.83 -5.15 -22.59
C GLN A 234 15.88 -3.62 -22.51
N LEU A 235 14.83 -2.89 -22.93
CA LEU A 235 14.78 -1.43 -22.73
C LEU A 235 14.56 -1.08 -21.26
N ILE A 236 13.71 -1.82 -20.54
CA ILE A 236 13.51 -1.63 -19.10
C ILE A 236 14.81 -1.92 -18.36
N LEU A 237 15.46 -3.05 -18.67
CA LEU A 237 16.75 -3.42 -18.07
C LEU A 237 17.84 -2.37 -18.35
N LEU A 238 17.92 -1.83 -19.58
CA LEU A 238 18.84 -0.74 -19.93
C LEU A 238 18.55 0.57 -19.19
N ALA A 239 17.27 0.93 -19.02
CA ALA A 239 16.88 2.16 -18.33
C ALA A 239 17.06 2.10 -16.81
N THR A 240 17.24 0.91 -16.25
CA THR A 240 17.31 0.64 -14.80
C THR A 240 18.69 0.12 -14.43
N ILE A 241 18.86 -1.21 -14.37
CA ILE A 241 20.08 -1.86 -13.91
C ILE A 241 21.26 -1.72 -14.88
N GLY A 242 20.98 -1.43 -16.15
CA GLY A 242 21.97 -1.12 -17.18
C GLY A 242 22.23 0.37 -17.38
N ARG A 243 21.58 1.26 -16.60
CA ARG A 243 21.57 2.71 -16.80
C ARG A 243 22.94 3.36 -16.76
N LYS A 244 23.81 2.90 -15.85
CA LYS A 244 25.17 3.37 -15.65
C LYS A 244 26.12 2.19 -15.45
N GLY A 245 27.09 2.09 -16.35
CA GLY A 245 28.18 1.12 -16.27
C GLY A 245 29.55 1.78 -16.24
N PRO A 246 30.65 1.04 -16.44
CA PRO A 246 32.02 1.58 -16.39
C PRO A 246 32.39 2.50 -17.56
N SER A 247 31.48 2.74 -18.51
CA SER A 247 31.71 3.68 -19.61
C SER A 247 31.15 5.06 -19.32
N SER A 248 31.49 6.01 -20.18
CA SER A 248 30.94 7.37 -20.17
C SER A 248 29.52 7.46 -20.73
N PHE A 249 28.89 6.37 -21.18
CA PHE A 249 27.53 6.43 -21.72
C PHE A 249 26.46 6.21 -20.65
N ILE A 250 25.42 7.02 -20.68
CA ILE A 250 24.23 6.90 -19.81
C ILE A 250 23.00 6.64 -20.67
N PHE A 251 22.15 5.74 -20.19
CA PHE A 251 20.88 5.39 -20.80
C PHE A 251 19.73 5.95 -19.98
N GLU A 252 18.85 6.74 -20.58
CA GLU A 252 17.67 7.27 -19.90
C GLU A 252 16.39 6.88 -20.62
N PRO A 253 15.32 6.55 -19.88
CA PRO A 253 14.05 6.22 -20.50
C PRO A 253 13.42 7.45 -21.15
N GLU A 254 12.97 7.29 -22.39
CA GLU A 254 11.96 8.15 -22.99
C GLU A 254 10.60 7.45 -22.81
N TYR A 255 9.72 8.05 -22.01
CA TYR A 255 8.35 7.56 -21.85
C TYR A 255 7.48 8.05 -23.01
N ASN A 256 6.39 7.33 -23.29
CA ASN A 256 5.33 7.88 -24.13
C ASN A 256 4.85 9.22 -23.53
N ALA A 257 4.82 10.27 -24.35
CA ALA A 257 4.22 11.53 -23.92
C ALA A 257 2.75 11.28 -23.58
N PHE A 258 2.30 11.67 -22.40
CA PHE A 258 0.90 11.59 -22.02
C PHE A 258 0.09 12.44 -22.99
N THR A 259 -0.75 11.79 -23.79
CA THR A 259 -1.46 12.41 -24.90
C THR A 259 -2.86 12.89 -24.49
N ALA A 260 -3.47 13.68 -25.37
CA ALA A 260 -4.90 13.99 -25.30
C ALA A 260 -5.78 12.74 -25.23
N GLN A 261 -5.37 11.65 -25.89
CA GLN A 261 -6.10 10.39 -25.89
C GLN A 261 -5.95 9.66 -24.55
N ASP A 262 -4.76 9.71 -23.93
CA ASP A 262 -4.53 9.13 -22.60
C ASP A 262 -5.34 9.87 -21.53
N LEU A 263 -5.40 11.21 -21.61
CA LEU A 263 -6.29 12.01 -20.76
C LEU A 263 -7.76 11.61 -20.92
N LYS A 264 -8.21 11.42 -22.16
CA LYS A 264 -9.58 11.03 -22.46
C LYS A 264 -9.90 9.64 -21.91
N SER A 265 -8.99 8.69 -22.06
CA SER A 265 -9.10 7.34 -21.47
C SER A 265 -9.13 7.41 -19.94
N PHE A 266 -8.20 8.15 -19.32
CA PHE A 266 -8.14 8.34 -17.88
C PHE A 266 -9.45 8.90 -17.31
N ARG A 267 -10.03 9.90 -17.97
CA ARG A 267 -11.34 10.45 -17.58
C ARG A 267 -12.47 9.41 -17.72
N GLN A 268 -12.46 8.63 -18.79
CA GLN A 268 -13.46 7.59 -19.03
C GLN A 268 -13.35 6.43 -18.03
N GLU A 269 -12.14 6.04 -17.64
CA GLU A 269 -11.87 5.04 -16.58
C GLU A 269 -12.45 5.49 -15.24
N LEU A 270 -12.33 6.77 -14.90
CA LEU A 270 -12.99 7.37 -13.73
C LEU A 270 -14.51 7.53 -13.90
N GLY A 271 -15.03 7.34 -15.12
CA GLY A 271 -16.45 7.46 -15.45
C GLY A 271 -16.96 8.91 -15.41
N LEU A 272 -16.08 9.90 -15.62
CA LEU A 272 -16.38 11.31 -15.39
C LEU A 272 -16.71 12.07 -16.68
N THR A 273 -17.64 13.03 -16.56
CA THR A 273 -17.83 14.02 -17.61
C THR A 273 -16.62 14.96 -17.65
N THR A 274 -16.40 15.65 -18.76
CA THR A 274 -15.31 16.63 -18.88
C THR A 274 -15.39 17.74 -17.84
N ARG A 275 -16.61 18.10 -17.42
CA ARG A 275 -16.87 19.05 -16.35
C ARG A 275 -16.47 18.49 -14.99
N ASP A 276 -16.96 17.31 -14.62
CA ASP A 276 -16.66 16.70 -13.32
C ASP A 276 -15.17 16.41 -13.18
N PHE A 277 -14.52 15.94 -14.25
CA PHE A 277 -13.08 15.69 -14.26
C PHE A 277 -12.28 16.99 -14.04
N ALA A 278 -12.69 18.09 -14.65
CA ALA A 278 -12.05 19.38 -14.45
C ALA A 278 -12.23 19.87 -13.00
N GLU A 279 -13.44 19.73 -12.45
CA GLU A 279 -13.76 20.07 -11.06
C GLU A 279 -12.96 19.21 -10.06
N CYS A 280 -12.75 17.91 -10.33
CA CYS A 280 -11.93 17.00 -9.50
C CYS A 280 -10.49 17.48 -9.30
N PHE A 281 -9.90 18.09 -10.31
CA PHE A 281 -8.46 18.41 -10.31
C PHE A 281 -8.19 19.92 -10.20
N GLY A 282 -9.23 20.73 -9.99
CA GLY A 282 -9.09 22.18 -9.92
C GLY A 282 -8.69 22.81 -11.27
N ILE A 283 -9.02 22.14 -12.37
CA ILE A 283 -8.72 22.58 -13.74
C ILE A 283 -10.01 23.14 -14.37
N THR A 284 -9.90 24.05 -15.33
CA THR A 284 -11.09 24.55 -16.04
C THR A 284 -11.56 23.56 -17.09
N GLN A 285 -12.88 23.36 -17.21
CA GLN A 285 -13.46 22.47 -18.23
C GLN A 285 -13.00 22.82 -19.65
N ALA A 286 -12.91 24.12 -19.97
CA ALA A 286 -12.42 24.60 -21.26
C ALA A 286 -10.98 24.15 -21.57
N THR A 287 -10.15 23.93 -20.54
CA THR A 287 -8.78 23.42 -20.73
C THR A 287 -8.79 21.93 -21.01
N ILE A 288 -9.59 21.14 -20.30
CA ILE A 288 -9.73 19.70 -20.59
C ILE A 288 -10.29 19.48 -22.00
N VAL A 289 -11.33 20.22 -22.41
CA VAL A 289 -11.91 20.12 -23.77
C VAL A 289 -10.90 20.49 -24.85
N ARG A 290 -10.11 21.55 -24.65
CA ARG A 290 -9.06 21.94 -25.61
C ARG A 290 -7.98 20.87 -25.76
N ILE A 291 -7.54 20.29 -24.64
CA ILE A 291 -6.55 19.22 -24.65
C ILE A 291 -7.12 17.98 -25.37
N GLU A 292 -8.34 17.52 -25.02
CA GLU A 292 -8.98 16.37 -25.67
C GLU A 292 -9.20 16.56 -27.18
N ASN A 293 -9.33 17.80 -27.65
CA ASN A 293 -9.45 18.16 -29.07
C ASN A 293 -8.08 18.47 -29.73
N GLY A 294 -6.96 18.14 -29.09
CA GLY A 294 -5.63 18.22 -29.67
C GLY A 294 -5.05 19.63 -29.85
N HIS A 295 -5.54 20.63 -29.10
CA HIS A 295 -5.01 22.00 -29.18
C HIS A 295 -3.74 22.15 -28.33
N THR A 296 -2.77 22.97 -28.79
CA THR A 296 -1.43 23.12 -28.20
C THR A 296 -1.37 23.91 -26.88
N SER A 297 -2.42 24.62 -26.50
CA SER A 297 -2.49 25.33 -25.20
C SER A 297 -2.85 24.36 -24.07
N GLY A 298 -1.99 24.24 -23.05
CA GLY A 298 -2.23 23.38 -21.87
C GLY A 298 -1.24 22.23 -21.67
N SER A 299 -0.06 22.29 -22.28
CA SER A 299 1.02 21.28 -22.10
C SER A 299 1.41 21.08 -20.63
N GLU A 300 1.44 22.14 -19.83
CA GLU A 300 1.71 22.09 -18.39
C GLU A 300 0.59 21.35 -17.63
N VAL A 301 -0.66 21.60 -18.01
CA VAL A 301 -1.83 20.92 -17.43
C VAL A 301 -1.87 19.45 -17.84
N LEU A 302 -1.50 19.14 -19.08
CA LEU A 302 -1.36 17.76 -19.56
C LEU A 302 -0.25 17.02 -18.79
N LYS A 303 0.87 17.68 -18.49
CA LYS A 303 1.94 17.13 -17.65
C LYS A 303 1.52 16.95 -16.19
N LEU A 304 0.72 17.87 -15.65
CA LEU A 304 0.13 17.73 -14.31
C LEU A 304 -0.85 16.55 -14.25
N LEU A 305 -1.67 16.37 -15.29
CA LEU A 305 -2.63 15.27 -15.40
C LEU A 305 -1.91 13.92 -15.60
N GLU A 306 -0.76 13.92 -16.29
CA GLU A 306 0.14 12.78 -16.36
C GLU A 306 0.65 12.37 -14.97
N ILE A 307 1.03 13.34 -14.13
CA ILE A 307 1.42 13.08 -12.74
C ILE A 307 0.25 12.45 -11.97
N PHE A 308 -0.98 12.96 -12.11
CA PHE A 308 -2.13 12.37 -11.43
C PHE A 308 -2.42 10.94 -11.92
N TYR A 309 -2.26 10.70 -13.22
CA TYR A 309 -2.41 9.38 -13.80
C TYR A 309 -1.33 8.39 -13.32
N LEU A 310 -0.07 8.82 -13.26
CA LEU A 310 1.06 7.98 -12.82
C LEU A 310 1.10 7.78 -11.30
N PHE A 311 0.58 8.74 -10.53
CA PHE A 311 0.64 8.75 -9.07
C PHE A 311 -0.78 8.89 -8.47
N PRO A 312 -1.55 7.79 -8.34
CA PRO A 312 -2.94 7.82 -7.88
C PRO A 312 -3.16 8.47 -6.52
N TYR A 313 -2.20 8.42 -5.60
CA TYR A 313 -2.31 9.09 -4.31
C TYR A 313 -2.26 10.63 -4.43
N VAL A 314 -1.52 11.16 -5.42
CA VAL A 314 -1.51 12.59 -5.75
C VAL A 314 -2.86 12.97 -6.36
N ALA A 315 -3.37 12.16 -7.29
CA ALA A 315 -4.72 12.35 -7.83
C ALA A 315 -5.77 12.39 -6.73
N GLN A 316 -5.72 11.47 -5.76
CA GLN A 316 -6.62 11.41 -4.62
C GLN A 316 -6.53 12.66 -3.73
N TYR A 317 -5.32 13.18 -3.49
CA TYR A 317 -5.15 14.43 -2.74
C TYR A 317 -5.84 15.59 -3.46
N TYR A 318 -5.68 15.71 -4.78
CA TYR A 318 -6.33 16.76 -5.57
C TYR A 318 -7.85 16.59 -5.63
N ILE A 319 -8.34 15.37 -5.87
CA ILE A 319 -9.78 15.05 -5.82
C ILE A 319 -10.36 15.48 -4.47
N LYS A 320 -9.73 15.13 -3.34
CA LYS A 320 -10.20 15.55 -2.01
C LYS A 320 -10.13 17.06 -1.79
N LYS A 321 -9.10 17.72 -2.33
CA LYS A 321 -8.89 19.17 -2.22
C LYS A 321 -9.95 19.96 -2.98
N TYR A 322 -10.45 19.43 -4.11
CA TYR A 322 -11.44 20.09 -4.96
C TYR A 322 -12.84 19.43 -4.95
N ALA A 323 -13.03 18.39 -4.13
CA ALA A 323 -14.25 17.59 -4.00
C ALA A 323 -15.50 18.40 -3.64
N ASN A 324 -15.34 19.54 -2.98
CA ASN A 324 -16.43 20.44 -2.63
C ASN A 324 -17.22 20.98 -3.84
N LYS A 325 -16.71 20.82 -5.07
CA LYS A 325 -17.38 21.20 -6.31
C LYS A 325 -18.11 20.04 -7.00
N LEU A 326 -17.86 18.79 -6.60
CA LEU A 326 -18.45 17.61 -7.20
C LEU A 326 -19.81 17.28 -6.58
N HIS A 327 -20.69 16.65 -7.36
CA HIS A 327 -21.86 16.00 -6.81
C HIS A 327 -21.43 14.80 -5.94
N TYR A 328 -21.95 14.70 -4.72
CA TYR A 328 -21.51 13.71 -3.72
C TYR A 328 -21.50 12.26 -4.25
N LYS A 329 -22.49 11.86 -5.07
CA LYS A 329 -22.52 10.50 -5.70
C LYS A 329 -21.36 10.25 -6.68
N THR A 330 -20.90 11.29 -7.35
CA THR A 330 -19.78 11.20 -8.30
C THR A 330 -18.47 11.09 -7.52
N GLU A 331 -18.30 11.89 -6.47
CA GLU A 331 -17.20 11.80 -5.52
C GLU A 331 -17.12 10.39 -4.89
N GLU A 332 -18.23 9.90 -4.36
CA GLU A 332 -18.42 8.57 -3.75
C GLU A 332 -18.03 7.42 -4.70
N ARG A 333 -18.39 7.50 -5.99
CA ARG A 333 -18.00 6.52 -7.01
C ARG A 333 -16.50 6.54 -7.33
N ILE A 334 -15.88 7.72 -7.39
CA ILE A 334 -14.43 7.85 -7.63
C ILE A 334 -13.64 7.34 -6.42
N MET A 335 -14.09 7.72 -5.22
CA MET A 335 -13.47 7.38 -3.96
C MET A 335 -13.62 5.89 -3.60
N SER A 336 -14.75 5.27 -3.92
CA SER A 336 -14.95 3.81 -3.72
C SER A 336 -14.06 2.96 -4.63
N LYS A 337 -13.77 3.40 -5.87
CA LYS A 337 -12.72 2.79 -6.72
C LYS A 337 -11.31 2.93 -6.12
N CYS A 338 -11.09 3.92 -5.25
CA CYS A 338 -9.79 4.22 -4.67
C CYS A 338 -9.52 3.61 -3.27
N TYR A 339 -10.53 3.12 -2.53
CA TYR A 339 -10.36 3.00 -1.05
C TYR A 339 -10.84 1.74 -0.30
N THR A 340 -11.44 0.68 -0.88
CA THR A 340 -11.94 -0.42 0.00
C THR A 340 -11.70 -1.87 -0.44
N ASN A 341 -11.11 -2.14 -1.61
CA ASN A 341 -10.82 -3.50 -2.08
C ASN A 341 -9.43 -3.60 -2.70
N ILE A 342 -8.40 -3.09 -2.00
CA ILE A 342 -7.02 -3.22 -2.47
C ILE A 342 -6.37 -4.38 -1.71
N LEU A 343 -5.73 -5.27 -2.47
CA LEU A 343 -4.75 -6.22 -1.95
C LEU A 343 -3.45 -5.43 -1.78
N THR A 344 -2.99 -5.24 -0.54
CA THR A 344 -1.77 -4.46 -0.30
C THR A 344 -0.54 -5.26 -0.75
N THR A 345 0.52 -4.57 -1.15
CA THR A 345 1.79 -5.22 -1.49
C THR A 345 2.29 -6.10 -0.35
N ASP A 346 2.25 -5.61 0.90
CA ASP A 346 2.64 -6.39 2.08
C ASP A 346 1.80 -7.67 2.24
N GLU A 347 0.49 -7.59 2.01
CA GLU A 347 -0.40 -8.76 2.09
C GLU A 347 -0.01 -9.81 1.06
N TYR A 348 0.21 -9.37 -0.18
CA TYR A 348 0.58 -10.26 -1.27
C TYR A 348 1.97 -10.86 -1.06
N MET A 349 2.98 -10.04 -0.76
CA MET A 349 4.37 -10.48 -0.54
C MET A 349 4.47 -11.49 0.60
N PHE A 350 3.83 -11.21 1.74
CA PHE A 350 3.80 -12.17 2.85
C PHE A 350 3.06 -13.46 2.48
N SER A 351 2.02 -13.38 1.64
CA SER A 351 1.34 -14.58 1.14
C SER A 351 2.22 -15.41 0.20
N GLN A 352 3.06 -14.76 -0.62
CA GLN A 352 4.07 -15.42 -1.45
C GLN A 352 5.12 -16.13 -0.59
N GLU A 353 5.61 -15.48 0.45
CA GLU A 353 6.54 -16.09 1.42
C GLU A 353 5.91 -17.29 2.14
N ALA A 354 4.68 -17.14 2.61
CA ALA A 354 3.91 -18.22 3.21
C ALA A 354 3.77 -19.42 2.25
N ALA A 355 3.45 -19.16 0.97
CA ALA A 355 3.39 -20.21 -0.05
C ALA A 355 4.73 -20.91 -0.25
N LYS A 356 5.84 -20.15 -0.32
CA LYS A 356 7.19 -20.71 -0.48
C LYS A 356 7.53 -21.67 0.65
N GLU A 357 7.26 -21.30 1.89
CA GLU A 357 7.55 -22.17 3.04
C GLU A 357 6.64 -23.40 3.08
N LEU A 358 5.35 -23.24 2.78
CA LEU A 358 4.39 -24.34 2.76
C LEU A 358 4.70 -25.41 1.70
N LYS A 359 5.53 -25.12 0.68
CA LYS A 359 5.95 -26.12 -0.32
C LYS A 359 6.69 -27.29 0.32
N GLU A 360 7.44 -27.03 1.39
CA GLU A 360 8.20 -28.04 2.13
C GLU A 360 7.31 -28.83 3.12
N VAL A 361 6.08 -28.39 3.33
CA VAL A 361 5.14 -29.00 4.28
C VAL A 361 4.25 -30.01 3.57
N THR A 362 4.44 -31.30 3.89
CA THR A 362 3.78 -32.41 3.18
C THR A 362 2.26 -32.26 3.11
N TRP A 363 1.60 -31.86 4.18
CA TRP A 363 0.14 -31.72 4.20
C TRP A 363 -0.37 -30.48 3.45
N ALA A 364 0.45 -29.44 3.33
CA ALA A 364 0.07 -28.19 2.69
C ALA A 364 0.12 -28.25 1.15
N LYS A 365 0.67 -29.33 0.58
CA LYS A 365 0.64 -29.57 -0.87
C LYS A 365 -0.77 -29.53 -1.46
N ALA A 366 -1.79 -29.92 -0.69
CA ALA A 366 -3.18 -29.89 -1.14
C ALA A 366 -3.68 -28.45 -1.35
N ILE A 367 -3.47 -27.55 -0.38
CA ILE A 367 -3.89 -26.14 -0.50
C ILE A 367 -3.11 -25.39 -1.57
N LEU A 368 -1.80 -25.64 -1.70
CA LEU A 368 -0.99 -25.04 -2.77
C LEU A 368 -1.40 -25.51 -4.17
N ASN A 369 -2.07 -26.67 -4.27
CA ASN A 369 -2.58 -27.17 -5.54
C ASN A 369 -3.99 -26.68 -5.88
N ASP A 370 -4.68 -26.05 -4.94
CA ASP A 370 -6.02 -25.54 -5.15
C ASP A 370 -6.02 -24.41 -6.18
N ASN A 371 -6.99 -24.45 -7.10
CA ASN A 371 -7.08 -23.50 -8.21
C ASN A 371 -7.30 -22.07 -7.72
N LYS A 372 -8.06 -21.84 -6.64
CA LYS A 372 -8.31 -20.48 -6.12
C LYS A 372 -7.04 -19.88 -5.54
N ILE A 373 -6.21 -20.71 -4.89
CA ILE A 373 -4.94 -20.30 -4.28
C ILE A 373 -3.91 -20.00 -5.36
N LYS A 374 -3.73 -20.90 -6.34
CA LYS A 374 -2.83 -20.68 -7.49
C LYS A 374 -3.17 -19.39 -8.23
N LYS A 375 -4.44 -19.23 -8.59
CA LYS A 375 -4.93 -18.05 -9.31
C LYS A 375 -4.74 -16.77 -8.50
N ALA A 376 -4.88 -16.82 -7.17
CA ALA A 376 -4.65 -15.67 -6.30
C ALA A 376 -3.16 -15.33 -6.14
N LEU A 377 -2.27 -16.33 -6.13
CA LEU A 377 -0.82 -16.12 -6.12
C LEU A 377 -0.31 -15.60 -7.48
N GLU A 378 -0.96 -15.95 -8.57
CA GLU A 378 -0.67 -15.46 -9.93
C GLU A 378 -1.37 -14.13 -10.25
N THR A 379 -2.21 -13.62 -9.34
CA THR A 379 -2.92 -12.35 -9.57
C THR A 379 -1.92 -11.20 -9.64
N ASP A 380 -1.86 -10.56 -10.81
CA ASP A 380 -1.22 -9.26 -10.96
C ASP A 380 -2.01 -8.23 -10.14
N ILE A 381 -1.37 -7.70 -9.09
CA ILE A 381 -1.95 -6.66 -8.20
C ILE A 381 -2.32 -5.39 -9.02
N GLN A 382 -1.77 -5.23 -10.23
CA GLN A 382 -2.05 -4.10 -11.13
C GLN A 382 -3.16 -4.38 -12.17
N SER A 383 -3.73 -5.58 -12.22
CA SER A 383 -4.75 -5.93 -13.23
C SER A 383 -6.15 -5.54 -12.78
N ASP A 384 -6.79 -4.62 -13.53
CA ASP A 384 -8.19 -4.19 -13.34
C ASP A 384 -9.24 -5.28 -13.63
N THR A 385 -8.82 -6.49 -14.02
CA THR A 385 -9.71 -7.55 -14.51
C THR A 385 -10.02 -8.65 -13.49
N TYR A 386 -9.34 -8.66 -12.33
CA TYR A 386 -9.48 -9.72 -11.33
C TYR A 386 -10.40 -9.33 -10.17
N ASP A 387 -11.28 -10.24 -9.70
CA ASP A 387 -12.05 -10.01 -8.47
C ASP A 387 -11.13 -10.09 -7.25
N ILE A 388 -10.61 -8.93 -6.84
CA ILE A 388 -9.71 -8.78 -5.70
C ILE A 388 -10.29 -9.40 -4.42
N ARG A 389 -11.62 -9.50 -4.28
CA ARG A 389 -12.25 -10.12 -3.11
C ARG A 389 -11.97 -11.62 -3.05
N GLU A 390 -12.02 -12.32 -4.19
CA GLU A 390 -11.71 -13.75 -4.26
C GLU A 390 -10.24 -13.99 -3.97
N ALA A 391 -9.33 -13.16 -4.52
CA ALA A 391 -7.91 -13.23 -4.19
C ALA A 391 -7.65 -13.04 -2.69
N LYS A 392 -8.25 -12.01 -2.07
CA LYS A 392 -8.05 -11.73 -0.65
C LYS A 392 -8.53 -12.87 0.26
N ALA A 393 -9.66 -13.49 -0.08
CA ALA A 393 -10.16 -14.64 0.66
C ALA A 393 -9.23 -15.87 0.50
N ALA A 394 -8.80 -16.15 -0.73
CA ALA A 394 -7.86 -17.22 -1.04
C ALA A 394 -6.50 -17.03 -0.33
N LEU A 395 -5.93 -15.83 -0.39
CA LEU A 395 -4.65 -15.52 0.27
C LEU A 395 -4.78 -15.54 1.79
N PHE A 396 -5.93 -15.16 2.36
CA PHE A 396 -6.19 -15.34 3.79
C PHE A 396 -6.16 -16.82 4.20
N GLU A 397 -6.81 -17.68 3.42
CA GLU A 397 -6.84 -19.13 3.66
C GLU A 397 -5.44 -19.74 3.59
N LEU A 398 -4.61 -19.31 2.63
CA LEU A 398 -3.19 -19.68 2.55
C LEU A 398 -2.40 -19.24 3.79
N ARG A 399 -2.56 -17.98 4.22
CA ARG A 399 -1.88 -17.46 5.43
C ARG A 399 -2.37 -18.14 6.70
N PHE A 400 -3.63 -18.56 6.74
CA PHE A 400 -4.16 -19.36 7.85
C PHE A 400 -3.52 -20.75 7.89
N ALA A 401 -3.35 -21.41 6.75
CA ALA A 401 -2.59 -22.67 6.66
C ALA A 401 -1.15 -22.50 7.15
N PHE A 402 -0.51 -21.38 6.79
CA PHE A 402 0.81 -21.03 7.28
C PHE A 402 0.84 -20.82 8.80
N ALA A 403 -0.17 -20.15 9.37
CA ALA A 403 -0.28 -19.99 10.81
C ALA A 403 -0.47 -21.34 11.55
N ILE A 404 -1.25 -22.28 10.99
CA ILE A 404 -1.35 -23.65 11.49
C ILE A 404 0.03 -24.32 11.52
N HIS A 405 0.78 -24.20 10.43
CA HIS A 405 2.13 -24.77 10.35
C HIS A 405 3.07 -24.17 11.41
N LYS A 406 3.09 -22.84 11.54
CA LYS A 406 3.92 -22.12 12.53
C LYS A 406 3.54 -22.38 13.97
N ALA A 407 2.31 -22.83 14.23
CA ALA A 407 1.88 -23.31 15.53
C ALA A 407 2.32 -24.76 15.83
N GLY A 408 3.13 -25.39 14.96
CA GLY A 408 3.60 -26.76 15.14
C GLY A 408 2.50 -27.81 14.95
N LEU A 409 1.47 -27.51 14.17
CA LEU A 409 0.36 -28.43 13.90
C LEU A 409 0.49 -29.07 12.53
N ALA A 410 -0.05 -30.27 12.41
CA ALA A 410 -0.35 -30.88 11.12
C ALA A 410 -1.84 -30.67 10.79
N ALA A 411 -2.18 -30.66 9.51
CA ALA A 411 -3.56 -30.51 9.08
C ALA A 411 -3.91 -31.35 7.84
N GLN A 412 -5.19 -31.40 7.52
CA GLN A 412 -5.72 -31.86 6.23
C GLN A 412 -6.59 -30.75 5.66
N TYR A 413 -6.33 -30.38 4.42
CA TYR A 413 -7.09 -29.38 3.68
C TYR A 413 -8.32 -30.02 3.01
N GLU A 414 -9.46 -29.32 2.97
CA GLU A 414 -10.71 -29.80 2.36
C GLU A 414 -11.19 -31.15 2.96
N TYR A 415 -11.24 -31.21 4.30
CA TYR A 415 -11.56 -32.41 5.06
C TYR A 415 -13.05 -32.78 4.98
N LYS A 416 -13.34 -34.00 4.52
CA LYS A 416 -14.70 -34.54 4.48
C LYS A 416 -15.10 -35.09 5.85
N ALA A 417 -15.86 -34.31 6.61
CA ALA A 417 -16.31 -34.68 7.95
C ALA A 417 -17.54 -35.62 7.99
N GLY A 418 -17.99 -36.14 6.85
CA GLY A 418 -19.13 -37.06 6.75
C GLY A 418 -20.51 -36.40 6.78
N GLN A 419 -20.58 -35.07 6.85
CA GLN A 419 -21.82 -34.31 6.76
C GLN A 419 -22.05 -33.89 5.30
N ALA A 420 -23.06 -34.47 4.66
CA ALA A 420 -23.38 -34.25 3.24
C ALA A 420 -22.16 -34.41 2.31
N ASN A 421 -22.22 -33.83 1.10
CA ASN A 421 -21.11 -33.82 0.14
C ASN A 421 -20.17 -32.61 0.33
N SER A 422 -20.17 -31.99 1.53
CA SER A 422 -19.36 -30.80 1.80
C SER A 422 -18.10 -31.12 2.60
N SER A 423 -17.11 -30.25 2.47
CA SER A 423 -15.81 -30.31 3.16
C SER A 423 -15.68 -29.16 4.14
N ILE A 424 -14.82 -29.35 5.14
CA ILE A 424 -14.37 -28.32 6.08
C ILE A 424 -12.96 -27.90 5.64
N ASP A 425 -12.69 -26.59 5.60
CA ASP A 425 -11.44 -26.07 5.03
C ASP A 425 -10.18 -26.69 5.66
N PHE A 426 -10.13 -26.79 7.00
CA PHE A 426 -9.00 -27.45 7.69
C PHE A 426 -9.42 -28.38 8.82
N TYR A 427 -8.82 -29.57 8.84
CA TYR A 427 -8.76 -30.45 10.00
C TYR A 427 -7.34 -30.46 10.59
N ALA A 428 -7.11 -29.69 11.65
CA ALA A 428 -5.81 -29.54 12.30
C ALA A 428 -5.69 -30.41 13.56
N PHE A 429 -4.49 -30.87 13.88
CA PHE A 429 -4.22 -31.70 15.05
C PHE A 429 -2.79 -31.53 15.55
N ASN A 430 -2.59 -31.72 16.86
CA ASN A 430 -1.25 -31.80 17.44
C ASN A 430 -0.57 -33.13 17.08
N HIS A 431 0.76 -33.23 17.24
CA HIS A 431 1.53 -34.44 16.90
C HIS A 431 0.96 -35.73 17.52
N ASP A 432 0.51 -35.67 18.78
CA ASP A 432 -0.06 -36.83 19.49
C ASP A 432 -1.54 -37.10 19.15
N LYS A 433 -2.16 -36.29 18.29
CA LYS A 433 -3.57 -36.34 17.86
C LYS A 433 -4.60 -36.35 18.98
N GLN A 434 -4.20 -35.96 20.20
CA GLN A 434 -5.07 -35.88 21.35
C GLN A 434 -6.06 -34.72 21.25
N LYS A 435 -5.66 -33.62 20.60
CA LYS A 435 -6.53 -32.47 20.33
C LYS A 435 -6.63 -32.21 18.85
N LYS A 436 -7.86 -31.93 18.42
CA LYS A 436 -8.26 -31.78 17.03
C LYS A 436 -9.10 -30.51 16.87
N TRP A 437 -8.96 -29.86 15.73
CA TRP A 437 -9.72 -28.67 15.39
C TRP A 437 -10.24 -28.78 13.97
N LEU A 438 -11.52 -28.44 13.79
CA LEU A 438 -12.17 -28.29 12.50
C LEU A 438 -12.38 -26.79 12.28
N PHE A 439 -11.67 -26.22 11.31
CA PHE A 439 -11.75 -24.80 10.96
C PHE A 439 -12.46 -24.62 9.63
N GLU A 440 -13.51 -23.81 9.65
CA GLU A 440 -14.17 -23.29 8.44
C GLU A 440 -14.00 -21.78 8.39
N LEU A 441 -13.46 -21.28 7.29
CA LEU A 441 -13.09 -19.89 7.12
C LEU A 441 -14.15 -19.15 6.30
N THR A 442 -14.48 -17.94 6.70
CA THR A 442 -15.30 -17.01 5.91
C THR A 442 -14.64 -15.65 5.87
N SER A 443 -14.75 -14.94 4.75
CA SER A 443 -14.26 -13.55 4.63
C SER A 443 -15.42 -12.59 4.47
N LEU A 444 -15.40 -11.49 5.22
CA LEU A 444 -16.41 -10.44 5.18
C LEU A 444 -15.90 -9.22 4.41
N SER A 445 -16.57 -8.92 3.30
CA SER A 445 -16.35 -7.69 2.53
C SER A 445 -17.24 -6.55 3.01
N THR A 446 -16.75 -5.31 2.96
CA THR A 446 -17.53 -4.09 3.23
C THR A 446 -18.81 -4.07 2.40
N SER A 447 -19.97 -3.83 3.02
CA SER A 447 -21.21 -3.62 2.26
C SER A 447 -21.22 -2.29 1.53
N ASP A 448 -21.99 -2.21 0.46
CA ASP A 448 -22.15 -0.96 -0.29
C ASP A 448 -22.78 0.12 0.59
N ALA A 449 -23.73 -0.23 1.46
CA ALA A 449 -24.31 0.69 2.43
C ALA A 449 -23.28 1.29 3.40
N VAL A 450 -22.29 0.50 3.86
CA VAL A 450 -21.19 1.03 4.69
C VAL A 450 -20.24 1.91 3.87
N LYS A 451 -19.92 1.53 2.63
CA LYS A 451 -19.09 2.35 1.74
C LYS A 451 -19.73 3.71 1.50
N GLU A 452 -21.03 3.74 1.29
CA GLU A 452 -21.81 4.96 1.03
C GLU A 452 -21.85 5.92 2.23
N ASN A 453 -21.65 5.39 3.45
CA ASN A 453 -21.75 6.17 4.71
C ASN A 453 -20.40 6.38 5.42
N THR A 454 -19.29 5.93 4.83
CA THR A 454 -17.93 6.08 5.39
C THR A 454 -17.14 7.13 4.60
N TYR A 455 -16.71 8.20 5.26
CA TYR A 455 -15.92 9.29 4.65
C TYR A 455 -14.54 9.39 5.30
N GLN A 456 -13.47 9.52 4.52
CA GLN A 456 -12.12 9.74 5.07
C GLN A 456 -11.63 11.17 4.83
N TYR A 457 -11.65 11.99 5.88
CA TYR A 457 -11.06 13.34 5.93
C TYR A 457 -9.62 13.26 6.42
N GLY A 458 -8.66 13.11 5.51
CA GLY A 458 -7.24 13.02 5.88
C GLY A 458 -6.92 11.78 6.73
N CYS A 459 -6.60 11.97 8.02
CA CYS A 459 -6.39 10.88 9.00
C CYS A 459 -7.65 10.47 9.78
N PHE A 460 -8.76 11.17 9.59
CA PHE A 460 -10.02 10.88 10.27
C PHE A 460 -10.92 10.10 9.33
N ILE A 461 -11.41 8.96 9.82
CA ILE A 461 -12.55 8.30 9.18
C ILE A 461 -13.79 8.76 9.94
N LYS A 462 -14.68 9.45 9.24
CA LYS A 462 -15.98 9.87 9.74
C LYS A 462 -17.01 8.92 9.16
N TYR A 463 -17.61 8.13 10.04
CA TYR A 463 -18.75 7.30 9.70
C TYR A 463 -20.03 8.06 10.00
N LEU A 464 -20.87 8.29 8.99
CA LEU A 464 -22.19 8.89 9.18
C LEU A 464 -23.18 7.77 9.53
N SER A 465 -23.27 7.44 10.82
CA SER A 465 -24.37 6.65 11.35
C SER A 465 -25.65 7.47 11.29
N SER A 466 -26.39 7.41 10.18
CA SER A 466 -27.73 7.98 10.12
C SER A 466 -28.69 7.02 10.81
N SER A 467 -28.91 7.21 12.11
CA SER A 467 -30.03 6.59 12.82
C SER A 467 -31.32 7.31 12.41
N TYR A 468 -31.83 7.02 11.21
CA TYR A 468 -33.23 7.34 10.92
C TYR A 468 -34.09 6.34 11.70
N LEU A 469 -34.99 6.84 12.55
CA LEU A 469 -35.85 6.06 13.45
C LEU A 469 -36.63 4.91 12.76
N ASP A 470 -36.75 4.93 11.43
CA ASP A 470 -37.54 3.96 10.65
C ASP A 470 -36.70 2.99 9.78
N LYS A 471 -35.35 3.04 9.83
CA LYS A 471 -34.49 2.20 8.99
C LYS A 471 -33.27 1.66 9.73
N ASN A 472 -32.90 0.41 9.44
CA ASN A 472 -31.67 -0.19 9.94
C ASN A 472 -30.44 0.56 9.43
N SER A 473 -29.55 0.94 10.36
CA SER A 473 -28.26 1.55 10.04
C SER A 473 -27.37 0.59 9.23
N PRO A 474 -26.36 1.08 8.49
CA PRO A 474 -25.51 0.20 7.73
C PRO A 474 -24.68 -0.74 8.62
N GLU A 475 -24.30 -0.36 9.84
CA GLU A 475 -23.64 -1.26 10.80
C GLU A 475 -24.55 -2.41 11.22
N VAL A 476 -25.82 -2.12 11.54
CA VAL A 476 -26.82 -3.16 11.87
C VAL A 476 -26.98 -4.15 10.71
N ARG A 477 -26.98 -3.65 9.47
CA ARG A 477 -27.05 -4.51 8.28
C ARG A 477 -25.80 -5.36 8.12
N ASP A 478 -24.62 -4.82 8.41
CA ASP A 478 -23.34 -5.54 8.34
C ASP A 478 -23.23 -6.62 9.42
N VAL A 479 -23.70 -6.36 10.64
CA VAL A 479 -23.83 -7.37 11.70
C VAL A 479 -24.72 -8.53 11.23
N ILE A 480 -25.90 -8.24 10.69
CA ILE A 480 -26.81 -9.28 10.18
C ILE A 480 -26.22 -10.02 8.98
N LYS A 481 -25.48 -9.32 8.11
CA LYS A 481 -24.77 -9.94 6.99
C LYS A 481 -23.66 -10.88 7.48
N ALA A 482 -22.91 -10.50 8.52
CA ALA A 482 -21.91 -11.34 9.16
C ALA A 482 -22.53 -12.60 9.77
N GLN A 483 -23.63 -12.46 10.50
CA GLN A 483 -24.39 -13.59 11.04
C GLN A 483 -24.87 -14.54 9.93
N ASN A 484 -25.39 -14.00 8.83
CA ASN A 484 -25.79 -14.81 7.68
C ASN A 484 -24.63 -15.53 7.00
N ALA A 485 -23.45 -14.91 6.91
CA ALA A 485 -22.25 -15.56 6.41
C ALA A 485 -21.85 -16.74 7.30
N ILE A 486 -21.90 -16.55 8.63
CA ILE A 486 -21.65 -17.61 9.63
C ILE A 486 -22.68 -18.75 9.47
N PHE A 487 -23.97 -18.44 9.32
CA PHE A 487 -24.99 -19.48 9.08
C PHE A 487 -24.75 -20.24 7.76
N GLY A 488 -24.30 -19.55 6.71
CA GLY A 488 -23.95 -20.17 5.44
C GLY A 488 -22.74 -21.11 5.51
N LYS A 489 -21.96 -21.06 6.60
CA LYS A 489 -20.85 -21.99 6.86
C LYS A 489 -21.26 -23.28 7.57
N ILE A 490 -22.50 -23.39 8.03
CA ILE A 490 -23.02 -24.62 8.63
C ILE A 490 -24.20 -25.19 7.85
N CYS A 491 -25.01 -24.32 7.23
CA CYS A 491 -26.22 -24.68 6.52
C CYS A 491 -26.15 -24.32 5.03
N ASP A 492 -26.88 -25.09 4.21
CA ASP A 492 -27.17 -24.70 2.83
C ASP A 492 -28.17 -23.53 2.77
N LYS A 493 -28.50 -23.11 1.54
CA LYS A 493 -29.48 -22.03 1.28
C LYS A 493 -30.91 -22.37 1.76
N ASN A 494 -31.21 -23.65 1.95
CA ASN A 494 -32.51 -24.13 2.42
C ASN A 494 -32.54 -24.30 3.95
N GLY A 495 -31.42 -24.06 4.64
CA GLY A 495 -31.29 -24.21 6.09
C GLY A 495 -30.95 -25.63 6.55
N ASN A 496 -30.64 -26.55 5.63
CA ASN A 496 -30.23 -27.90 5.99
C ASN A 496 -28.77 -27.90 6.46
N LEU A 497 -28.47 -28.68 7.50
CA LEU A 497 -27.13 -28.86 8.03
C LEU A 497 -26.23 -29.58 6.99
N ILE A 498 -25.20 -28.88 6.52
CA ILE A 498 -24.26 -29.41 5.52
C ILE A 498 -22.84 -29.61 6.06
N LYS A 499 -22.42 -28.86 7.10
CA LYS A 499 -21.06 -28.92 7.66
C LYS A 499 -21.10 -29.20 9.16
N PHE A 500 -19.92 -29.50 9.71
CA PHE A 500 -19.64 -29.77 11.13
C PHE A 500 -20.40 -30.96 11.75
N PRO A 501 -19.68 -32.02 12.15
CA PRO A 501 -20.28 -33.14 12.88
C PRO A 501 -20.66 -32.71 14.30
N GLU A 502 -21.34 -33.61 15.01
CA GLU A 502 -21.61 -33.39 16.43
C GLU A 502 -20.29 -33.25 17.21
N PRO A 503 -20.23 -32.36 18.22
CA PRO A 503 -19.06 -32.21 19.06
C PRO A 503 -18.58 -33.54 19.64
N ALA A 504 -17.36 -33.93 19.28
CA ALA A 504 -16.69 -35.09 19.84
C ALA A 504 -15.67 -34.66 20.90
N THR A 505 -15.33 -35.57 21.82
CA THR A 505 -14.33 -35.30 22.86
C THR A 505 -12.99 -34.87 22.23
N ASN A 506 -12.45 -33.74 22.71
CA ASN A 506 -11.21 -33.12 22.23
C ASN A 506 -11.18 -32.75 20.74
N CYS A 507 -12.35 -32.60 20.10
CA CYS A 507 -12.48 -32.10 18.74
C CYS A 507 -13.30 -30.81 18.73
N TYR A 508 -12.65 -29.69 18.39
CA TYR A 508 -13.25 -28.37 18.46
C TYR A 508 -13.65 -27.87 17.06
N ASN A 509 -14.94 -27.67 16.86
CA ASN A 509 -15.52 -27.04 15.67
C ASN A 509 -15.46 -25.51 15.81
N ILE A 510 -14.77 -24.84 14.90
CA ILE A 510 -14.49 -23.40 14.96
C ILE A 510 -14.76 -22.76 13.60
N ILE A 511 -15.47 -21.63 13.63
CA ILE A 511 -15.64 -20.77 12.45
C ILE A 511 -14.64 -19.61 12.58
N VAL A 512 -13.82 -19.40 11.57
CA VAL A 512 -12.84 -18.31 11.50
C VAL A 512 -13.35 -17.26 10.52
N VAL A 513 -13.42 -16.02 10.97
CA VAL A 513 -14.00 -14.90 10.24
C VAL A 513 -12.88 -13.89 9.95
N ASP A 514 -12.51 -13.77 8.68
CA ASP A 514 -11.70 -12.67 8.19
C ASP A 514 -12.55 -11.39 8.14
N ILE A 515 -12.16 -10.43 8.97
CA ILE A 515 -12.86 -9.15 9.18
C ILE A 515 -12.05 -7.95 8.68
N ARG A 516 -10.98 -8.16 7.90
CA ARG A 516 -10.09 -7.06 7.47
C ARG A 516 -10.84 -5.98 6.69
N SER A 517 -11.84 -6.39 5.92
CA SER A 517 -12.72 -5.49 5.15
C SER A 517 -14.08 -5.26 5.81
N PHE A 518 -14.38 -5.85 6.98
CA PHE A 518 -15.66 -5.66 7.66
C PHE A 518 -15.79 -4.22 8.17
N ASN A 519 -16.95 -3.60 7.95
CA ASN A 519 -17.23 -2.21 8.32
C ASN A 519 -16.11 -1.22 7.90
N SER A 520 -15.62 -1.32 6.66
CA SER A 520 -14.48 -0.54 6.12
C SER A 520 -13.17 -0.69 6.92
N GLY A 521 -13.01 -1.79 7.65
CA GLY A 521 -11.87 -2.03 8.54
C GLY A 521 -11.93 -1.27 9.86
N ILE A 522 -13.10 -0.72 10.25
CA ILE A 522 -13.28 0.13 11.45
C ILE A 522 -13.85 -0.63 12.63
N SER A 523 -14.14 -1.93 12.50
CA SER A 523 -14.76 -2.71 13.57
C SER A 523 -13.89 -2.88 14.82
N ASP A 524 -14.55 -2.99 15.96
CA ASP A 524 -13.97 -3.26 17.27
C ASP A 524 -14.52 -4.55 17.91
N THR A 525 -14.15 -4.80 19.17
CA THR A 525 -14.52 -6.04 19.87
C THR A 525 -16.00 -6.08 20.23
N GLU A 526 -16.66 -4.94 20.43
CA GLU A 526 -18.09 -4.89 20.73
C GLU A 526 -18.92 -5.30 19.51
N ASP A 527 -18.48 -4.97 18.30
CA ASP A 527 -19.10 -5.48 17.06
C ASP A 527 -19.08 -7.02 17.01
N TYR A 528 -17.96 -7.64 17.40
CA TYR A 528 -17.82 -9.10 17.37
C TYR A 528 -18.68 -9.78 18.43
N LYS A 529 -18.73 -9.21 19.64
CA LYS A 529 -19.61 -9.66 20.72
C LYS A 529 -21.07 -9.53 20.32
N LEU A 530 -21.45 -8.46 19.64
CA LEU A 530 -22.79 -8.25 19.13
C LEU A 530 -23.19 -9.33 18.10
N ILE A 531 -22.26 -9.69 17.19
CA ILE A 531 -22.47 -10.79 16.22
C ILE A 531 -22.62 -12.13 16.94
N ALA A 532 -21.74 -12.45 17.89
CA ALA A 532 -21.65 -13.76 18.52
C ALA A 532 -22.70 -13.98 19.62
N TRP A 533 -22.85 -13.04 20.52
CA TRP A 533 -23.67 -13.16 21.74
C TRP A 533 -24.89 -12.24 21.75
N GLY A 534 -24.83 -11.08 21.11
CA GLY A 534 -25.95 -10.13 21.01
C GLY A 534 -25.92 -9.03 22.07
N ASN A 535 -26.99 -8.23 22.11
CA ASN A 535 -27.14 -7.07 22.98
C ASN A 535 -26.95 -7.38 24.48
N GLU A 536 -27.19 -8.63 24.89
CA GLU A 536 -27.11 -9.07 26.27
C GLU A 536 -25.67 -9.11 26.82
N GLN A 537 -24.67 -9.15 25.95
CA GLN A 537 -23.25 -9.30 26.33
C GLN A 537 -22.37 -8.13 25.85
N VAL A 538 -22.97 -7.04 25.38
CA VAL A 538 -22.31 -5.78 25.06
C VAL A 538 -22.79 -4.68 26.00
N ASP A 539 -21.93 -3.70 26.26
CA ASP A 539 -22.28 -2.56 27.10
C ASP A 539 -23.44 -1.77 26.49
N GLU A 540 -24.24 -1.11 27.34
CA GLU A 540 -25.47 -0.43 26.93
C GLU A 540 -25.25 0.57 25.79
N ALA A 541 -24.10 1.26 25.80
CA ALA A 541 -23.71 2.22 24.76
C ALA A 541 -23.49 1.60 23.36
N TYR A 542 -23.23 0.30 23.29
CA TYR A 542 -22.97 -0.44 22.04
C TYR A 542 -24.13 -1.33 21.61
N ARG A 543 -25.25 -1.33 22.35
CA ARG A 543 -26.44 -2.09 21.99
C ARG A 543 -27.05 -1.55 20.71
N GLN A 544 -27.37 -2.46 19.80
CA GLN A 544 -27.93 -2.15 18.50
C GLN A 544 -29.32 -2.76 18.34
N TYR A 545 -30.15 -2.13 17.53
CA TYR A 545 -31.51 -2.58 17.32
C TYR A 545 -31.82 -2.73 15.83
N PHE A 546 -32.51 -3.82 15.49
CA PHE A 546 -32.98 -4.09 14.15
C PHE A 546 -34.48 -3.86 14.06
N VAL A 547 -34.89 -3.00 13.13
CA VAL A 547 -36.25 -2.78 12.69
C VAL A 547 -36.62 -3.88 11.70
N ASN A 548 -37.57 -4.74 12.08
CA ASN A 548 -38.05 -5.83 11.23
C ASN A 548 -39.03 -5.32 10.14
N LYS A 549 -39.48 -6.24 9.26
CA LYS A 549 -40.40 -5.91 8.17
C LYS A 549 -41.73 -5.29 8.62
N ASN A 550 -42.12 -5.49 9.88
CA ASN A 550 -43.35 -4.96 10.46
C ASN A 550 -43.11 -3.61 11.18
N GLY A 551 -41.92 -3.01 11.01
CA GLY A 551 -41.55 -1.76 11.67
C GLY A 551 -41.22 -1.91 13.17
N LYS A 552 -41.23 -3.12 13.72
CA LYS A 552 -40.92 -3.35 15.13
C LYS A 552 -39.40 -3.43 15.33
N SER A 553 -38.90 -2.56 16.20
CA SER A 553 -37.52 -2.58 16.68
C SER A 553 -37.32 -3.73 17.67
N ASN A 554 -36.29 -4.55 17.46
CA ASN A 554 -35.89 -5.62 18.37
C ASN A 554 -34.38 -5.55 18.58
N GLY A 555 -33.91 -5.88 19.79
CA GLY A 555 -32.48 -5.97 20.07
C GLY A 555 -31.82 -7.04 19.22
N ILE A 556 -30.58 -6.79 18.78
CA ILE A 556 -29.79 -7.80 18.05
C ILE A 556 -29.52 -8.98 18.97
N LYS A 557 -29.88 -10.17 18.51
CA LYS A 557 -29.55 -11.45 19.13
C LYS A 557 -28.30 -12.00 18.44
N GLY A 558 -27.32 -12.49 19.20
CA GLY A 558 -26.12 -13.10 18.63
C GLY A 558 -26.36 -14.52 18.14
N VAL A 559 -25.47 -15.07 17.31
CA VAL A 559 -25.64 -16.42 16.74
C VAL A 559 -25.63 -17.54 17.80
N PHE A 560 -25.05 -17.31 18.98
CA PHE A 560 -25.11 -18.23 20.13
C PHE A 560 -26.32 -18.01 21.04
N ASN A 561 -27.14 -16.99 20.80
CA ASN A 561 -28.30 -16.68 21.62
C ASN A 561 -29.45 -17.68 21.35
N GLU A 562 -29.99 -18.29 22.40
CA GLU A 562 -31.04 -19.33 22.29
C GLU A 562 -32.31 -18.82 21.61
N ASP A 563 -32.63 -17.54 21.83
CA ASP A 563 -33.82 -16.87 21.29
C ASP A 563 -33.55 -16.22 19.92
N HIS A 564 -32.47 -16.61 19.23
CA HIS A 564 -32.15 -16.03 17.93
C HIS A 564 -33.25 -16.38 16.91
N PRO A 565 -33.78 -15.39 16.16
CA PRO A 565 -34.96 -15.58 15.30
C PRO A 565 -34.70 -16.48 14.08
N ASP A 566 -33.44 -16.62 13.66
CA ASP A 566 -33.06 -17.52 12.57
C ASP A 566 -32.95 -18.98 13.07
N PRO A 567 -33.70 -19.94 12.49
CA PRO A 567 -33.71 -21.33 12.94
C PRO A 567 -32.38 -22.05 12.71
N ARG A 568 -31.48 -21.53 11.87
CA ARG A 568 -30.13 -22.10 11.66
C ARG A 568 -29.22 -21.89 12.87
N SER A 569 -29.54 -20.91 13.73
CA SER A 569 -28.79 -20.63 14.97
C SER A 569 -28.68 -21.84 15.90
N LYS A 570 -29.70 -22.72 15.93
CA LYS A 570 -29.67 -23.95 16.73
C LYS A 570 -28.46 -24.83 16.40
N TYR A 571 -28.08 -24.94 15.13
CA TYR A 571 -26.94 -25.76 14.72
C TYR A 571 -25.62 -25.11 15.15
N ILE A 572 -25.53 -23.78 15.11
CA ILE A 572 -24.37 -23.05 15.65
C ILE A 572 -24.23 -23.30 17.14
N GLN A 573 -25.33 -23.18 17.89
CA GLN A 573 -25.41 -23.40 19.33
C GLN A 573 -25.06 -24.83 19.75
N GLU A 574 -25.47 -25.82 18.96
CA GLU A 574 -25.24 -27.24 19.26
C GLU A 574 -23.86 -27.73 18.83
N ARG A 575 -23.25 -27.14 17.79
CA ARG A 575 -22.08 -27.74 17.13
C ARG A 575 -20.82 -26.89 17.15
N ILE A 576 -20.92 -25.56 17.22
CA ILE A 576 -19.76 -24.67 17.09
C ILE A 576 -19.27 -24.27 18.47
N HIS A 577 -18.00 -24.56 18.78
CA HIS A 577 -17.40 -24.27 20.08
C HIS A 577 -16.97 -22.81 20.21
N ALA A 578 -16.55 -22.19 19.11
CA ALA A 578 -16.16 -20.79 19.07
C ALA A 578 -16.23 -20.19 17.67
N ILE A 579 -16.34 -18.87 17.64
CA ILE A 579 -16.12 -18.05 16.45
C ILE A 579 -14.88 -17.20 16.72
N VAL A 580 -13.97 -17.16 15.75
CA VAL A 580 -12.72 -16.41 15.84
C VAL A 580 -12.70 -15.34 14.78
N PHE A 581 -12.63 -14.08 15.19
CA PHE A 581 -12.51 -12.94 14.29
C PHE A 581 -11.05 -12.55 14.13
N ILE A 582 -10.54 -12.53 12.90
CA ILE A 582 -9.14 -12.21 12.59
C ILE A 582 -9.06 -10.93 11.75
N LYS A 583 -8.36 -9.93 12.29
CA LYS A 583 -8.02 -8.67 11.63
C LYS A 583 -6.51 -8.55 11.46
N GLU A 584 -5.98 -9.16 10.40
CA GLU A 584 -4.59 -8.91 9.99
C GLU A 584 -4.46 -7.49 9.43
N LYS A 585 -3.31 -6.88 9.67
CA LYS A 585 -3.00 -5.52 9.24
C LYS A 585 -1.55 -5.37 8.79
N ARG A 586 -0.64 -6.19 9.33
CA ARG A 586 0.81 -6.03 9.18
C ARG A 586 1.47 -7.15 8.38
N TYR A 587 0.81 -8.30 8.27
CA TYR A 587 1.22 -9.47 7.50
C TYR A 587 2.61 -9.98 7.91
N PHE A 588 2.73 -10.47 9.15
CA PHE A 588 3.96 -11.07 9.67
C PHE A 588 3.71 -12.38 10.43
N VAL A 589 4.77 -13.15 10.66
CA VAL A 589 4.72 -14.44 11.38
C VAL A 589 4.17 -14.25 12.79
N GLY A 590 3.08 -14.95 13.12
CA GLY A 590 2.46 -14.90 14.44
C GLY A 590 1.41 -13.79 14.61
N GLU A 591 1.04 -13.06 13.56
CA GLU A 591 -0.05 -12.08 13.64
C GLU A 591 -1.42 -12.70 13.96
N MET A 592 -1.67 -13.93 13.50
CA MET A 592 -2.87 -14.71 13.84
C MET A 592 -2.78 -15.36 15.23
N HIS A 593 -1.77 -15.02 16.02
CA HIS A 593 -1.63 -15.53 17.38
C HIS A 593 -2.40 -14.66 18.36
N ASN A 594 -3.10 -15.31 19.29
CA ASN A 594 -3.86 -14.63 20.32
C ASN A 594 -2.91 -14.04 21.39
N ASN A 595 -2.26 -12.91 21.05
CA ASN A 595 -1.43 -12.14 21.96
C ASN A 595 -2.02 -10.72 22.08
N ASN A 596 -2.85 -10.53 23.12
CA ASN A 596 -3.60 -9.32 23.52
C ASN A 596 -2.77 -8.03 23.78
N LYS A 597 -1.59 -7.86 23.18
CA LYS A 597 -0.66 -6.76 23.52
C LYS A 597 -0.67 -5.58 22.55
N SER A 598 -1.46 -5.61 21.48
CA SER A 598 -1.46 -4.55 20.46
C SER A 598 -2.87 -4.30 19.90
N ASN A 599 -3.38 -3.07 20.05
CA ASN A 599 -4.68 -2.65 19.54
C ASN A 599 -4.86 -2.73 18.00
N ASP A 600 -3.78 -2.96 17.24
CA ASP A 600 -3.75 -2.85 15.77
C ASP A 600 -3.98 -4.17 15.01
N CYS A 601 -3.71 -5.33 15.62
CA CYS A 601 -3.89 -6.67 15.04
C CYS A 601 -4.70 -7.46 16.05
N ARG A 602 -5.88 -7.96 15.66
CA ARG A 602 -6.84 -8.53 16.62
C ARG A 602 -7.27 -9.93 16.20
N VAL A 603 -7.09 -10.88 17.10
CA VAL A 603 -7.68 -12.22 17.06
C VAL A 603 -8.64 -12.28 18.24
N GLU A 604 -9.93 -12.19 17.97
CA GLU A 604 -10.97 -12.24 19.01
C GLU A 604 -11.62 -13.62 19.00
N LEU A 605 -11.43 -14.39 20.07
CA LEU A 605 -12.04 -15.71 20.27
C LEU A 605 -13.29 -15.55 21.13
N LEU A 606 -14.46 -15.76 20.55
CA LEU A 606 -15.74 -15.75 21.26
C LEU A 606 -16.30 -17.16 21.35
N HIS A 607 -16.29 -17.74 22.55
CA HIS A 607 -16.75 -19.10 22.78
C HIS A 607 -18.28 -19.20 22.85
N ASN A 608 -18.77 -20.39 22.54
CA ASN A 608 -20.16 -20.76 22.72
C ASN A 608 -20.40 -21.12 24.20
N PRO A 609 -21.23 -20.36 24.94
CA PRO A 609 -21.46 -20.60 26.37
C PRO A 609 -22.17 -21.93 26.66
N LYS A 610 -22.86 -22.54 25.67
CA LYS A 610 -23.49 -23.86 25.83
C LYS A 610 -22.48 -25.01 25.85
N LEU A 611 -21.44 -24.90 25.02
CA LEU A 611 -20.45 -25.96 24.85
C LEU A 611 -19.21 -25.74 25.72
N ILE A 612 -18.85 -24.49 25.97
CA ILE A 612 -17.66 -24.08 26.73
C ILE A 612 -18.11 -23.22 27.90
N LYS A 613 -17.86 -23.69 29.13
CA LYS A 613 -18.08 -22.89 30.34
C LYS A 613 -16.92 -21.91 30.55
N ASN A 614 -17.22 -20.70 31.05
CA ASN A 614 -16.23 -19.64 31.30
C ASN A 614 -15.01 -20.17 32.08
N GLY A 615 -13.81 -19.78 31.63
CA GLY A 615 -12.53 -20.19 32.24
C GLY A 615 -12.01 -21.55 31.77
N LYS A 616 -12.71 -22.24 30.85
CA LYS A 616 -12.24 -23.46 30.19
C LYS A 616 -11.78 -23.23 28.74
N GLU A 617 -11.43 -22.00 28.36
CA GLU A 617 -11.01 -21.70 26.98
C GLU A 617 -9.60 -22.24 26.62
N LYS A 618 -8.88 -22.82 27.60
CA LYS A 618 -7.49 -23.24 27.44
C LYS A 618 -7.33 -24.34 26.38
N GLY A 619 -6.73 -23.96 25.25
CA GLY A 619 -6.49 -24.84 24.10
C GLY A 619 -7.64 -24.89 23.10
N LEU A 620 -8.65 -24.02 23.22
CA LEU A 620 -9.69 -23.84 22.21
C LEU A 620 -9.09 -23.22 20.94
N TRP A 621 -8.19 -22.23 21.08
CA TRP A 621 -7.42 -21.65 19.98
C TRP A 621 -5.98 -22.18 19.97
N PRO A 622 -5.60 -23.03 18.99
CA PRO A 622 -4.30 -23.68 19.01
C PRO A 622 -3.18 -22.77 18.47
N LEU A 623 -3.51 -21.68 17.76
CA LEU A 623 -2.51 -20.76 17.20
C LEU A 623 -2.01 -19.75 18.25
N SER A 624 -2.14 -20.03 19.54
CA SER A 624 -1.70 -19.12 20.62
C SER A 624 -0.21 -19.27 20.97
N ARG A 625 0.53 -20.18 20.32
CA ARG A 625 1.95 -20.46 20.58
C ARG A 625 2.74 -20.49 19.27
N LEU A 626 3.85 -19.74 19.20
CA LEU A 626 4.93 -20.01 18.24
C LEU A 626 5.75 -21.18 18.80
N TYR A 627 6.08 -22.15 17.95
CA TYR A 627 7.11 -23.15 18.24
C TYR A 627 8.46 -22.74 17.66
#